data_AF-A0A1S3BLY7-F1
#
_entry.id   AF-A0A1S3BLY7-F1
#
_cell.length_a   1.000
_cell.length_b   1.000
_cell.length_c   1.000
_cell.angle_alpha   90.00
_cell.angle_beta   90.00
_cell.angle_gamma   90.00
#
_symmetry.space_group_name_H-M   'P 1'
#
loop_
_entity.id
_entity.type
_entity.pdbx_description
1 polymer ?
#
loop_
_entity_poly.entity_id
_entity_poly.type
_entity_poly.pdbx_seq_one_letter_code
_entity_poly.pdbx_strand_id
1 'polypeptide(L)'
;MSASYCGYGFFVSDSTVPSTSRAFISNSCHWDLSISSFSHPHRLQLPPFRPPNIKKPHSNANRKSTSFSALPFDLSPPPIDEDLLEAAAVEGARISDDGIIETFHNDEQALDAANNGVALVEMIVVSFFITKAQLILKVYVKDKGAVLYLLHPLLGQLILHKHGSWYIFLADKVEIQDITNQTSLLVLVGPKSNQIMEDLNLGSIAGEPYGTHQHFSVNGMPITVGVGSVISEEGFSLLISPAVAGPVWKALVSLGAVPMGSRAWEKLRIFQGMPSPQKELTDEFNVLEAGLWNSISLNKGCYKGQETISRLITYDGVKQRLWGLQLSDSVEPGSPITIDGKRVGKLTSYAPGRKESEHFGLGYIKKKAASIGDTVIVGEDTTGTVVEVPFLARQQPLSNSSPSSTPESSVQ
;
A
#
# COMPACT_ATOMS: atom_id res chain seq x y z
N MET A 1 -29.88 27.84 -29.59
CA MET A 1 -28.64 27.98 -30.36
C MET A 1 -27.52 28.27 -29.36
N SER A 2 -26.41 27.53 -29.23
CA SER A 2 -26.02 26.19 -29.74
C SER A 2 -24.86 25.71 -28.84
N ALA A 3 -24.93 24.55 -28.17
CA ALA A 3 -24.28 23.28 -28.56
C ALA A 3 -22.76 23.39 -28.81
N SER A 4 -21.88 22.96 -27.88
CA SER A 4 -21.28 21.60 -27.71
C SER A 4 -19.79 21.62 -28.19
N TYR A 5 -18.79 20.84 -27.75
CA TYR A 5 -18.62 19.61 -26.91
C TYR A 5 -17.69 19.92 -25.69
N CYS A 6 -17.50 19.13 -24.61
CA CYS A 6 -17.79 17.75 -24.17
C CYS A 6 -16.57 16.78 -24.13
N GLY A 7 -16.40 16.13 -22.96
CA GLY A 7 -15.38 15.11 -22.63
C GLY A 7 -14.06 15.71 -22.14
N TYR A 8 -13.26 15.13 -21.23
CA TYR A 8 -13.39 14.07 -20.19
C TYR A 8 -12.36 14.44 -19.07
N GLY A 9 -12.18 13.81 -17.89
CA GLY A 9 -12.72 12.65 -17.16
C GLY A 9 -11.71 12.32 -16.03
N PHE A 10 -12.00 11.66 -14.89
CA PHE A 10 -13.22 11.03 -14.38
C PHE A 10 -13.49 11.44 -12.92
N PHE A 11 -14.76 11.51 -12.54
CA PHE A 11 -15.24 11.54 -11.15
C PHE A 11 -16.03 10.25 -10.88
N VAL A 12 -16.07 9.77 -9.63
CA VAL A 12 -17.06 8.78 -9.18
C VAL A 12 -18.00 9.45 -8.19
N SER A 13 -19.22 9.74 -8.63
CA SER A 13 -20.28 10.32 -7.82
C SER A 13 -21.03 9.25 -7.02
N ASP A 14 -21.18 9.46 -5.70
CA ASP A 14 -22.22 8.79 -4.92
C ASP A 14 -23.59 9.41 -5.29
N SER A 15 -24.58 8.58 -5.60
CA SER A 15 -25.89 8.98 -6.12
C SER A 15 -27.07 8.48 -5.28
N THR A 16 -26.90 8.38 -3.95
CA THR A 16 -27.97 7.88 -3.04
C THR A 16 -28.34 8.78 -1.85
N VAL A 17 -28.18 10.10 -1.94
CA VAL A 17 -28.76 11.06 -0.96
C VAL A 17 -29.39 12.28 -1.65
N PRO A 18 -30.65 12.67 -1.34
CA PRO A 18 -31.26 13.91 -1.83
C PRO A 18 -30.62 15.17 -1.25
N SER A 19 -30.48 16.21 -2.08
CA SER A 19 -29.78 17.45 -1.73
C SER A 19 -30.63 18.43 -0.90
N THR A 20 -30.45 18.44 0.43
CA THR A 20 -30.94 19.53 1.30
C THR A 20 -30.01 19.86 2.47
N SER A 21 -29.04 20.75 2.25
CA SER A 21 -28.78 21.94 3.10
C SER A 21 -27.73 22.84 2.46
N ARG A 22 -27.82 24.15 2.71
CA ARG A 22 -26.95 25.16 2.09
C ARG A 22 -25.69 25.36 2.93
N ALA A 23 -24.55 25.60 2.26
CA ALA A 23 -23.44 26.29 2.89
C ALA A 23 -23.87 27.74 3.20
N PHE A 24 -23.51 28.25 4.38
CA PHE A 24 -23.46 29.69 4.65
C PHE A 24 -22.24 29.99 5.52
N ILE A 25 -21.32 30.78 4.96
CA ILE A 25 -20.30 31.49 5.74
C ILE A 25 -21.01 32.66 6.41
N SER A 26 -20.71 32.91 7.68
CA SER A 26 -21.20 34.10 8.39
C SER A 26 -20.04 34.74 9.17
N ASN A 27 -19.51 35.83 8.61
CA ASN A 27 -18.84 36.86 9.40
C ASN A 27 -19.81 38.03 9.57
N SER A 28 -19.75 38.67 10.73
CA SER A 28 -20.65 39.70 11.24
C SER A 28 -21.04 40.82 10.26
N CYS A 29 -22.32 41.23 10.27
CA CYS A 29 -22.73 42.63 10.50
C CYS A 29 -24.25 42.79 10.73
N HIS A 30 -24.64 43.92 11.34
CA HIS A 30 -26.03 44.33 11.63
C HIS A 30 -26.80 44.77 10.37
N TRP A 31 -28.14 44.70 10.40
CA TRP A 31 -29.05 45.87 10.58
C TRP A 31 -30.54 45.44 10.59
N ASP A 32 -31.47 46.41 10.70
CA ASP A 32 -32.76 46.27 11.38
C ASP A 32 -34.05 46.12 10.53
N LEU A 33 -35.09 45.61 11.22
CA LEU A 33 -36.54 45.90 11.12
C LEU A 33 -37.25 46.12 9.76
N SER A 34 -38.34 45.38 9.54
CA SER A 34 -39.72 45.93 9.66
C SER A 34 -40.81 44.85 9.50
N ILE A 35 -42.08 45.17 9.84
CA ILE A 35 -43.20 44.22 9.97
C ILE A 35 -44.46 44.73 9.25
N SER A 36 -45.11 43.85 8.47
CA SER A 36 -46.57 43.86 8.17
C SER A 36 -46.96 42.63 7.33
N SER A 37 -48.22 42.14 7.27
CA SER A 37 -49.28 41.99 8.29
C SER A 37 -50.44 41.16 7.69
N PHE A 38 -50.94 40.13 8.41
CA PHE A 38 -52.22 39.37 8.16
C PHE A 38 -52.50 38.83 6.72
N SER A 39 -52.76 37.53 6.53
CA SER A 39 -54.01 36.88 6.99
C SER A 39 -54.00 35.35 6.74
N HIS A 40 -55.14 34.68 6.99
CA HIS A 40 -55.36 33.22 6.94
C HIS A 40 -56.85 32.95 6.62
N PRO A 41 -57.29 31.72 6.30
CA PRO A 41 -56.56 30.52 5.83
C PRO A 41 -57.21 29.89 4.57
N HIS A 42 -56.66 28.79 4.05
CA HIS A 42 -57.49 27.67 3.55
C HIS A 42 -56.73 26.34 3.61
N ARG A 43 -57.45 25.25 3.91
CA ARG A 43 -56.92 23.90 4.14
C ARG A 43 -57.52 22.95 3.11
N LEU A 44 -56.70 22.30 2.29
CA LEU A 44 -57.11 21.24 1.36
C LEU A 44 -56.31 19.97 1.63
N GLN A 45 -56.99 18.83 1.66
CA GLN A 45 -56.40 17.51 1.84
C GLN A 45 -56.12 16.87 0.47
N LEU A 46 -55.00 16.14 0.36
CA LEU A 46 -54.69 15.33 -0.81
C LEU A 46 -55.02 13.85 -0.55
N PRO A 47 -55.55 13.09 -1.54
CA PRO A 47 -55.89 11.68 -1.38
C PRO A 47 -54.67 10.76 -1.44
N PRO A 48 -54.75 9.53 -0.90
CA PRO A 48 -53.64 8.58 -0.88
C PRO A 48 -53.34 7.99 -2.27
N PHE A 49 -52.05 7.91 -2.62
CA PHE A 49 -51.57 7.38 -3.90
C PHE A 49 -51.39 5.85 -3.84
N ARG A 50 -51.83 5.13 -4.88
CA ARG A 50 -51.53 3.69 -5.07
C ARG A 50 -50.51 3.53 -6.21
N PRO A 51 -49.50 2.63 -6.07
CA PRO A 51 -48.55 2.37 -7.15
C PRO A 51 -49.20 1.59 -8.32
N PRO A 52 -48.87 1.90 -9.59
CA PRO A 52 -49.34 1.15 -10.74
C PRO A 52 -48.58 -0.17 -10.93
N ASN A 53 -49.27 -1.18 -11.46
CA ASN A 53 -48.74 -2.52 -11.71
C ASN A 53 -48.23 -2.63 -13.16
N ILE A 54 -46.94 -2.95 -13.36
CA ILE A 54 -46.30 -3.02 -14.68
C ILE A 54 -45.75 -4.43 -14.94
N LYS A 55 -46.13 -5.01 -16.09
CA LYS A 55 -45.75 -6.35 -16.52
C LYS A 55 -44.30 -6.38 -17.04
N LYS A 56 -43.59 -7.49 -16.79
CA LYS A 56 -42.28 -7.76 -17.40
C LYS A 56 -42.41 -8.01 -18.91
N PRO A 57 -41.59 -7.40 -19.76
CA PRO A 57 -41.32 -7.91 -21.10
C PRO A 57 -40.28 -9.05 -21.04
N HIS A 58 -40.42 -10.06 -21.89
CA HIS A 58 -39.32 -10.98 -22.19
C HIS A 58 -38.40 -10.37 -23.25
N SER A 59 -37.09 -10.45 -23.04
CA SER A 59 -36.09 -10.28 -24.10
C SER A 59 -35.02 -11.36 -23.97
N ASN A 60 -34.78 -12.10 -25.06
CA ASN A 60 -33.68 -13.07 -25.13
C ASN A 60 -32.38 -12.32 -25.37
N ALA A 61 -31.59 -12.12 -24.31
CA ALA A 61 -30.21 -11.67 -24.40
C ALA A 61 -29.28 -12.87 -24.17
N ASN A 62 -28.51 -13.25 -25.20
CA ASN A 62 -27.52 -14.32 -25.09
C ASN A 62 -26.42 -13.92 -24.10
N ARG A 63 -26.53 -14.38 -22.84
CA ARG A 63 -25.35 -14.56 -21.99
C ARG A 63 -24.50 -15.65 -22.62
N LYS A 64 -23.47 -15.24 -23.39
CA LYS A 64 -22.30 -16.09 -23.59
C LYS A 64 -21.66 -16.30 -22.22
N SER A 65 -21.98 -17.40 -21.56
CA SER A 65 -21.12 -17.93 -20.51
C SER A 65 -19.80 -18.31 -21.17
N THR A 66 -18.75 -17.54 -20.93
CA THR A 66 -17.39 -18.04 -21.07
C THR A 66 -17.26 -19.24 -20.16
N SER A 67 -17.22 -20.43 -20.74
CA SER A 67 -16.85 -21.64 -20.02
C SER A 67 -15.41 -21.45 -19.56
N PHE A 68 -15.22 -21.27 -18.25
CA PHE A 68 -13.90 -21.44 -17.66
C PHE A 68 -13.43 -22.85 -18.03
N SER A 69 -12.32 -22.95 -18.76
CA SER A 69 -11.54 -24.17 -18.78
C SER A 69 -11.15 -24.50 -17.34
N ALA A 70 -11.15 -25.78 -17.00
CA ALA A 70 -10.60 -26.20 -15.71
C ALA A 70 -9.15 -25.69 -15.61
N LEU A 71 -8.77 -25.23 -14.42
CA LEU A 71 -7.38 -24.91 -14.11
C LEU A 71 -6.51 -26.14 -14.43
N PRO A 72 -5.30 -25.98 -14.99
CA PRO A 72 -4.37 -27.09 -15.16
C PRO A 72 -3.87 -27.68 -13.83
N PHE A 73 -4.16 -27.00 -12.71
CA PHE A 73 -3.88 -27.44 -11.34
C PHE A 73 -5.18 -27.73 -10.59
N ASP A 74 -5.24 -28.88 -9.91
CA ASP A 74 -6.33 -29.16 -8.99
C ASP A 74 -6.12 -28.36 -7.69
N LEU A 75 -6.85 -27.26 -7.55
CA LEU A 75 -6.85 -26.41 -6.36
C LEU A 75 -8.07 -26.68 -5.46
N SER A 76 -8.67 -27.88 -5.55
CA SER A 76 -9.83 -28.31 -4.75
C SER A 76 -9.68 -27.92 -3.27
N PRO A 77 -10.79 -27.57 -2.58
CA PRO A 77 -10.73 -27.16 -1.18
C PRO A 77 -9.99 -28.22 -0.36
N PRO A 78 -8.90 -27.84 0.35
CA PRO A 78 -8.01 -28.82 0.95
C PRO A 78 -8.68 -29.56 2.10
N PRO A 79 -8.05 -30.64 2.62
CA PRO A 79 -8.20 -31.00 4.02
C PRO A 79 -8.13 -29.76 4.91
N ILE A 80 -8.92 -29.74 5.98
CA ILE A 80 -9.02 -28.59 6.91
C ILE A 80 -7.66 -28.26 7.54
N ASP A 81 -6.74 -29.22 7.52
CA ASP A 81 -5.45 -29.22 8.20
C ASP A 81 -4.25 -28.78 7.32
N GLU A 82 -4.44 -28.39 6.04
CA GLU A 82 -3.33 -27.84 5.23
C GLU A 82 -2.96 -26.39 5.63
N ASP A 83 -2.28 -26.25 6.76
CA ASP A 83 -1.66 -25.00 7.19
C ASP A 83 -0.60 -24.52 6.17
N LEU A 84 -0.51 -23.21 5.98
CA LEU A 84 0.57 -22.56 5.24
C LEU A 84 1.94 -22.87 5.87
N LEU A 85 2.02 -22.98 7.20
CA LEU A 85 3.26 -23.31 7.90
C LEU A 85 3.69 -24.77 7.62
N GLU A 86 2.76 -25.72 7.50
CA GLU A 86 3.08 -27.07 7.05
C GLU A 86 3.50 -27.10 5.58
N ALA A 87 2.79 -26.36 4.71
CA ALA A 87 3.17 -26.23 3.30
C ALA A 87 4.58 -25.64 3.13
N ALA A 88 4.93 -24.62 3.92
CA ALA A 88 6.26 -24.02 3.93
C ALA A 88 7.33 -24.97 4.50
N ALA A 89 7.00 -25.74 5.55
CA ALA A 89 7.92 -26.73 6.14
C ALA A 89 8.25 -27.88 5.16
N VAL A 90 7.29 -28.29 4.31
CA VAL A 90 7.54 -29.26 3.23
C VAL A 90 8.53 -28.71 2.19
N GLU A 91 8.46 -27.41 1.89
CA GLU A 91 9.45 -26.72 1.03
C GLU A 91 10.78 -26.40 1.77
N GLY A 92 10.99 -26.92 2.99
CA GLY A 92 12.23 -26.77 3.74
C GLY A 92 12.35 -25.49 4.58
N ALA A 93 11.24 -24.84 4.94
CA ALA A 93 11.26 -23.67 5.80
C ALA A 93 11.83 -23.97 7.20
N ARG A 94 12.77 -23.14 7.64
CA ARG A 94 12.98 -22.87 9.08
C ARG A 94 11.95 -21.83 9.53
N ILE A 95 11.14 -22.22 10.50
CA ILE A 95 10.09 -21.39 11.13
C ILE A 95 10.53 -21.08 12.57
N SER A 96 10.22 -19.89 13.08
CA SER A 96 10.48 -19.50 14.47
C SER A 96 9.37 -19.95 15.43
N ASP A 97 9.61 -19.89 16.74
CA ASP A 97 8.59 -20.20 17.77
C ASP A 97 7.37 -19.27 17.70
N ASP A 98 7.53 -18.06 17.13
CA ASP A 98 6.46 -17.09 16.85
C ASP A 98 5.72 -17.36 15.52
N GLY A 99 6.00 -18.48 14.84
CA GLY A 99 5.40 -18.84 13.55
C GLY A 99 5.97 -18.10 12.34
N ILE A 100 7.12 -17.44 12.45
CA ILE A 100 7.71 -16.66 11.34
C ILE A 100 8.58 -17.55 10.47
N ILE A 101 8.28 -17.62 9.17
CA ILE A 101 9.14 -18.23 8.15
C ILE A 101 10.43 -17.39 8.02
N GLU A 102 11.56 -17.89 8.55
CA GLU A 102 12.84 -17.17 8.53
C GLU A 102 13.59 -17.32 7.21
N THR A 103 13.69 -18.55 6.70
CA THR A 103 14.47 -18.92 5.51
C THR A 103 14.05 -20.31 5.02
N PHE A 104 14.19 -20.56 3.71
CA PHE A 104 14.12 -21.90 3.10
C PHE A 104 15.53 -22.41 2.75
N HIS A 105 16.55 -21.90 3.45
CA HIS A 105 17.98 -22.12 3.18
C HIS A 105 18.43 -21.71 1.76
N ASN A 106 17.65 -20.85 1.10
CA ASN A 106 17.79 -20.46 -0.30
C ASN A 106 17.94 -18.94 -0.49
N ASP A 107 18.31 -18.19 0.56
CA ASP A 107 18.20 -16.72 0.64
C ASP A 107 18.69 -15.99 -0.64
N GLU A 108 19.84 -16.40 -1.20
CA GLU A 108 20.41 -15.80 -2.42
C GLU A 108 19.68 -16.17 -3.72
N GLN A 109 19.07 -17.36 -3.79
CA GLN A 109 18.23 -17.78 -4.92
C GLN A 109 16.91 -16.99 -4.92
N ALA A 110 16.32 -16.78 -3.74
CA ALA A 110 15.13 -15.95 -3.58
C ALA A 110 15.43 -14.48 -3.98
N LEU A 111 16.59 -13.95 -3.58
CA LEU A 111 17.08 -12.63 -4.00
C LEU A 111 17.38 -12.53 -5.50
N ASP A 112 17.71 -13.62 -6.19
CA ASP A 112 17.79 -13.63 -7.64
C ASP A 112 16.41 -13.67 -8.30
N ALA A 113 15.51 -14.52 -7.79
CA ALA A 113 14.14 -14.61 -8.28
C ALA A 113 13.38 -13.28 -8.17
N ALA A 114 13.59 -12.51 -7.10
CA ALA A 114 13.01 -11.17 -6.94
C ALA A 114 13.44 -10.15 -8.02
N ASN A 115 14.55 -10.39 -8.74
CA ASN A 115 15.07 -9.52 -9.80
C ASN A 115 14.93 -10.12 -11.21
N ASN A 116 15.06 -11.45 -11.34
CA ASN A 116 15.17 -12.16 -12.63
C ASN A 116 14.03 -13.19 -12.87
N GLY A 117 13.11 -13.35 -11.91
CA GLY A 117 12.09 -14.39 -11.91
C GLY A 117 10.84 -13.95 -11.14
N VAL A 118 10.42 -14.77 -10.17
CA VAL A 118 9.43 -14.42 -9.16
C VAL A 118 9.85 -14.99 -7.80
N ALA A 119 9.96 -14.15 -6.78
CA ALA A 119 10.02 -14.57 -5.39
C ALA A 119 8.61 -14.56 -4.75
N LEU A 120 8.35 -15.50 -3.85
CA LEU A 120 7.11 -15.63 -3.09
C LEU A 120 7.39 -15.45 -1.59
N VAL A 121 6.79 -14.43 -0.99
CA VAL A 121 6.94 -14.06 0.43
C VAL A 121 5.59 -14.22 1.13
N GLU A 122 5.54 -14.84 2.31
CA GLU A 122 4.43 -14.58 3.23
C GLU A 122 4.75 -13.30 4.03
N MET A 123 3.83 -12.33 4.00
CA MET A 123 3.95 -11.09 4.75
C MET A 123 2.97 -11.10 5.92
N ILE A 124 3.46 -11.39 7.12
CA ILE A 124 2.66 -11.29 8.35
C ILE A 124 2.21 -9.82 8.52
N VAL A 125 0.90 -9.61 8.43
CA VAL A 125 0.27 -8.29 8.58
C VAL A 125 -0.90 -8.38 9.55
N VAL A 126 -1.03 -7.35 10.39
CA VAL A 126 -2.27 -7.14 11.15
C VAL A 126 -3.29 -6.48 10.22
N SER A 127 -4.46 -7.08 10.12
CA SER A 127 -5.51 -6.73 9.17
C SER A 127 -6.70 -6.11 9.89
N PHE A 128 -6.93 -4.80 9.71
CA PHE A 128 -8.16 -4.15 10.21
C PHE A 128 -9.15 -3.87 9.10
N PHE A 129 -10.36 -4.40 9.25
CA PHE A 129 -11.51 -3.98 8.47
C PHE A 129 -12.17 -2.78 9.16
N ILE A 130 -12.32 -1.67 8.43
CA ILE A 130 -12.86 -0.42 8.98
C ILE A 130 -14.01 0.09 8.11
N THR A 131 -15.18 0.30 8.69
CA THR A 131 -16.32 0.89 7.97
C THR A 131 -16.22 2.43 7.98
N LYS A 132 -16.30 3.05 6.78
CA LYS A 132 -16.35 4.51 6.55
C LYS A 132 -15.30 5.38 7.27
N ALA A 133 -14.01 5.19 6.98
CA ALA A 133 -12.91 6.05 7.47
C ALA A 133 -11.93 6.52 6.38
N GLN A 134 -11.20 7.63 6.61
CA GLN A 134 -10.24 8.21 5.66
C GLN A 134 -8.74 8.01 6.01
N LEU A 135 -8.23 6.82 5.66
CA LEU A 135 -6.86 6.58 5.14
C LEU A 135 -5.64 7.01 5.98
N ILE A 136 -4.97 6.01 6.59
CA ILE A 136 -3.51 5.95 6.81
C ILE A 136 -3.01 4.52 6.50
N LEU A 137 -2.07 4.36 5.55
CA LEU A 137 -1.61 3.10 4.92
C LEU A 137 -2.68 2.35 4.09
N LYS A 138 -2.23 1.47 3.16
CA LYS A 138 -3.04 0.88 2.07
C LYS A 138 -3.00 -0.66 2.06
N VAL A 139 -4.17 -1.29 1.92
CA VAL A 139 -4.57 -2.02 0.69
C VAL A 139 -6.03 -1.67 0.42
N TYR A 140 -6.43 -1.46 -0.83
CA TYR A 140 -7.83 -1.17 -1.13
C TYR A 140 -8.64 -2.46 -1.29
N VAL A 141 -9.74 -2.53 -0.53
CA VAL A 141 -10.96 -3.26 -0.89
C VAL A 141 -12.09 -2.26 -0.75
N LYS A 142 -12.50 -1.63 -1.86
CA LYS A 142 -13.57 -0.61 -1.84
C LYS A 142 -14.86 -1.14 -2.45
N ASP A 143 -15.47 -2.13 -1.80
CA ASP A 143 -16.90 -2.39 -1.93
C ASP A 143 -17.65 -1.86 -0.69
N LYS A 144 -18.89 -1.39 -0.90
CA LYS A 144 -19.86 -0.92 0.12
C LYS A 144 -19.38 0.10 1.18
N GLY A 145 -18.22 0.72 1.00
CA GLY A 145 -17.73 1.80 1.87
C GLY A 145 -16.91 1.34 3.08
N ALA A 146 -16.35 0.13 3.04
CA ALA A 146 -15.27 -0.28 3.95
C ALA A 146 -13.88 0.11 3.41
N VAL A 147 -12.87 0.01 4.27
CA VAL A 147 -11.44 0.11 3.95
C VAL A 147 -10.70 -0.97 4.75
N LEU A 148 -9.76 -1.65 4.10
CA LEU A 148 -8.85 -2.60 4.72
C LEU A 148 -7.51 -1.90 5.04
N TYR A 149 -6.94 -2.21 6.20
CA TYR A 149 -5.60 -1.78 6.57
C TYR A 149 -4.74 -2.99 6.83
N LEU A 150 -3.71 -3.17 5.99
CA LEU A 150 -2.64 -4.15 6.21
C LEU A 150 -1.46 -3.42 6.83
N LEU A 151 -1.03 -3.86 8.01
CA LEU A 151 -0.05 -3.16 8.84
C LEU A 151 1.03 -4.11 9.34
N HIS A 152 2.25 -3.60 9.49
CA HIS A 152 3.32 -4.32 10.19
C HIS A 152 2.85 -4.68 11.61
N PRO A 153 3.08 -5.91 12.13
CA PRO A 153 2.42 -6.39 13.36
C PRO A 153 2.57 -5.47 14.58
N LEU A 154 3.77 -4.91 14.75
CA LEU A 154 4.10 -3.91 15.79
C LEU A 154 3.21 -2.64 15.74
N LEU A 155 2.80 -2.20 14.55
CA LEU A 155 1.89 -1.06 14.37
C LEU A 155 0.44 -1.46 14.64
N GLY A 156 0.07 -2.71 14.36
CA GLY A 156 -1.24 -3.26 14.68
C GLY A 156 -1.54 -3.24 16.18
N GLN A 157 -0.59 -3.72 17.00
CA GLN A 157 -0.68 -3.68 18.46
C GLN A 157 -0.89 -2.25 19.00
N LEU A 158 -0.23 -1.24 18.41
CA LEU A 158 -0.38 0.16 18.82
C LEU A 158 -1.78 0.75 18.55
N ILE A 159 -2.51 0.23 17.55
CA ILE A 159 -3.88 0.64 17.24
C ILE A 159 -4.87 -0.05 18.20
N LEU A 160 -4.69 -1.36 18.42
CA LEU A 160 -5.49 -2.15 19.36
C LEU A 160 -5.40 -1.61 20.79
N HIS A 161 -4.19 -1.52 21.36
CA HIS A 161 -4.00 -1.08 22.74
C HIS A 161 -4.38 0.39 23.00
N LYS A 162 -4.47 1.22 21.95
CA LYS A 162 -4.92 2.62 22.06
C LYS A 162 -6.41 2.82 21.70
N HIS A 163 -7.18 1.73 21.56
CA HIS A 163 -8.65 1.71 21.47
C HIS A 163 -9.26 2.68 20.43
N GLY A 164 -8.58 2.94 19.31
CA GLY A 164 -9.05 3.81 18.20
C GLY A 164 -9.22 5.32 18.51
N SER A 165 -9.35 5.69 19.78
CA SER A 165 -9.78 7.00 20.30
C SER A 165 -8.91 8.19 19.87
N TRP A 166 -7.65 7.95 19.49
CA TRP A 166 -6.74 9.02 19.03
C TRP A 166 -6.82 9.31 17.52
N TYR A 167 -7.51 8.47 16.73
CA TYR A 167 -7.47 8.53 15.26
C TYR A 167 -8.83 8.50 14.56
N ILE A 168 -9.91 8.16 15.26
CA ILE A 168 -11.30 8.35 14.81
C ILE A 168 -11.85 9.62 15.48
N PHE A 169 -12.54 10.51 14.74
CA PHE A 169 -13.22 11.64 15.38
C PHE A 169 -14.48 11.16 16.12
N LEU A 170 -14.80 11.75 17.27
CA LEU A 170 -15.94 11.37 18.12
C LEU A 170 -17.33 11.43 17.45
N ALA A 171 -17.43 12.01 16.25
CA ALA A 171 -18.65 12.08 15.44
C ALA A 171 -18.71 11.04 14.30
N ASP A 172 -17.59 10.39 13.97
CA ASP A 172 -17.52 9.42 12.88
C ASP A 172 -18.08 8.07 13.32
N LYS A 173 -19.02 7.53 12.55
CA LYS A 173 -19.63 6.22 12.80
C LYS A 173 -18.78 5.12 12.17
N VAL A 174 -17.70 4.78 12.86
CA VAL A 174 -16.70 3.80 12.44
C VAL A 174 -16.75 2.57 13.32
N GLU A 175 -16.78 1.40 12.69
CA GLU A 175 -16.51 0.11 13.32
C GLU A 175 -15.12 -0.37 12.87
N ILE A 176 -14.26 -0.76 13.81
CA ILE A 176 -12.99 -1.44 13.54
C ILE A 176 -13.15 -2.90 13.95
N GLN A 177 -12.87 -3.81 13.04
CA GLN A 177 -12.73 -5.24 13.32
C GLN A 177 -11.30 -5.68 13.03
N ASP A 178 -10.67 -6.37 13.98
CA ASP A 178 -9.46 -7.15 13.72
C ASP A 178 -9.85 -8.45 12.99
N ILE A 179 -9.30 -8.63 11.80
CA ILE A 179 -9.49 -9.81 10.95
C ILE A 179 -8.17 -10.52 10.65
N THR A 180 -7.10 -10.23 11.41
CA THR A 180 -5.76 -10.80 11.21
C THR A 180 -5.79 -12.33 11.07
N ASN A 181 -6.41 -13.02 12.03
CA ASN A 181 -6.54 -14.48 12.03
C ASN A 181 -7.53 -15.03 10.97
N GLN A 182 -8.08 -14.16 10.12
CA GLN A 182 -8.97 -14.51 9.00
C GLN A 182 -8.31 -14.20 7.64
N THR A 183 -7.08 -13.67 7.63
CA THR A 183 -6.35 -13.26 6.43
C THR A 183 -4.90 -13.73 6.43
N SER A 184 -4.47 -14.33 5.32
CA SER A 184 -3.05 -14.48 4.96
C SER A 184 -2.74 -13.51 3.81
N LEU A 185 -1.49 -13.01 3.76
CA LEU A 185 -1.01 -12.15 2.68
C LEU A 185 0.22 -12.79 2.03
N LEU A 186 0.03 -13.28 0.80
CA LEU A 186 1.11 -13.75 -0.05
C LEU A 186 1.53 -12.64 -1.02
N VAL A 187 2.82 -12.44 -1.20
CA VAL A 187 3.38 -11.39 -2.07
C VAL A 187 4.32 -12.00 -3.10
N LEU A 188 4.00 -11.77 -4.37
CA LEU A 188 4.86 -12.09 -5.51
C LEU A 188 5.67 -10.85 -5.88
N VAL A 189 7.00 -11.01 -6.00
CA VAL A 189 7.92 -9.94 -6.39
C VAL A 189 8.80 -10.41 -7.55
N GLY A 190 8.88 -9.63 -8.62
CA GLY A 190 9.78 -9.88 -9.75
C GLY A 190 9.09 -9.82 -11.12
N PRO A 191 9.87 -9.66 -12.21
CA PRO A 191 9.34 -9.32 -13.53
C PRO A 191 8.53 -10.44 -14.20
N LYS A 192 8.69 -11.70 -13.79
CA LYS A 192 7.91 -12.83 -14.35
C LYS A 192 6.57 -13.06 -13.65
N SER A 193 6.22 -12.22 -12.66
CA SER A 193 5.01 -12.40 -11.84
C SER A 193 3.71 -12.38 -12.66
N ASN A 194 3.66 -11.58 -13.74
CA ASN A 194 2.53 -11.58 -14.68
C ASN A 194 2.23 -12.98 -15.25
N GLN A 195 3.25 -13.75 -15.65
CA GLN A 195 3.06 -15.09 -16.22
C GLN A 195 2.42 -16.04 -15.22
N ILE A 196 2.89 -16.05 -13.97
CA ILE A 196 2.31 -16.89 -12.91
C ILE A 196 0.84 -16.53 -12.65
N MET A 197 0.47 -15.25 -12.78
CA MET A 197 -0.94 -14.85 -12.68
C MET A 197 -1.77 -15.25 -13.90
N GLU A 198 -1.21 -15.23 -15.11
CA GLU A 198 -1.86 -15.80 -16.30
C GLU A 198 -2.09 -17.31 -16.16
N ASP A 199 -1.07 -18.05 -15.70
CA ASP A 199 -1.09 -19.51 -15.55
C ASP A 199 -2.05 -19.98 -14.43
N LEU A 200 -2.26 -19.15 -13.39
CA LEU A 200 -3.32 -19.33 -12.38
C LEU A 200 -4.73 -18.90 -12.87
N ASN A 201 -4.88 -18.46 -14.13
CA ASN A 201 -6.12 -17.88 -14.67
C ASN A 201 -6.61 -16.64 -13.87
N LEU A 202 -5.66 -15.89 -13.29
CA LEU A 202 -5.87 -14.60 -12.63
C LEU A 202 -5.41 -13.40 -13.51
N GLY A 203 -4.91 -13.67 -14.72
CA GLY A 203 -4.29 -12.70 -15.62
C GLY A 203 -5.15 -11.50 -16.06
N SER A 204 -6.44 -11.42 -15.69
CA SER A 204 -7.24 -10.21 -15.93
C SER A 204 -6.80 -8.99 -15.11
N ILE A 205 -5.89 -9.17 -14.14
CA ILE A 205 -5.22 -8.10 -13.40
C ILE A 205 -3.75 -7.90 -13.83
N ALA A 206 -3.22 -8.71 -14.75
CA ALA A 206 -1.87 -8.53 -15.27
C ALA A 206 -1.81 -7.30 -16.20
N GLY A 207 -0.78 -6.46 -16.01
CA GLY A 207 -0.64 -5.20 -16.77
C GLY A 207 -1.58 -4.05 -16.35
N GLU A 208 -2.45 -4.24 -15.36
CA GLU A 208 -3.21 -3.15 -14.75
C GLU A 208 -2.28 -2.18 -13.96
N PRO A 209 -2.68 -0.91 -13.72
CA PRO A 209 -1.85 0.04 -12.97
C PRO A 209 -1.60 -0.36 -11.51
N TYR A 210 -0.45 0.05 -10.97
CA TYR A 210 -0.09 -0.17 -9.56
C TYR A 210 -1.18 0.32 -8.59
N GLY A 211 -1.61 -0.57 -7.68
CA GLY A 211 -2.69 -0.30 -6.73
C GLY A 211 -4.12 -0.52 -7.27
N THR A 212 -4.30 -0.92 -8.54
CA THR A 212 -5.52 -1.61 -8.96
C THR A 212 -5.69 -2.90 -8.16
N HIS A 213 -6.93 -3.27 -7.86
CA HIS A 213 -7.28 -4.55 -7.22
C HIS A 213 -8.48 -5.19 -7.93
N GLN A 214 -8.52 -6.52 -7.95
CA GLN A 214 -9.64 -7.31 -8.45
C GLN A 214 -9.97 -8.43 -7.46
N HIS A 215 -11.25 -8.80 -7.40
CA HIS A 215 -11.74 -9.93 -6.62
C HIS A 215 -11.94 -11.14 -7.52
N PHE A 216 -11.32 -12.25 -7.13
CA PHE A 216 -11.38 -13.53 -7.80
C PHE A 216 -12.01 -14.57 -6.87
N SER A 217 -12.27 -15.76 -7.41
CA SER A 217 -12.57 -16.92 -6.59
C SER A 217 -11.82 -18.15 -7.10
N VAL A 218 -11.13 -18.81 -6.18
CA VAL A 218 -10.51 -20.13 -6.40
C VAL A 218 -11.36 -21.13 -5.63
N ASN A 219 -12.00 -22.04 -6.39
CA ASN A 219 -12.90 -23.09 -5.87
C ASN A 219 -13.97 -22.60 -4.87
N GLY A 220 -14.61 -21.47 -5.20
CA GLY A 220 -15.68 -20.88 -4.40
C GLY A 220 -15.21 -20.02 -3.23
N MET A 221 -13.91 -20.04 -2.91
CA MET A 221 -13.32 -19.23 -1.85
C MET A 221 -12.79 -17.90 -2.42
N PRO A 222 -12.98 -16.76 -1.73
CA PRO A 222 -12.64 -15.45 -2.27
C PRO A 222 -11.15 -15.15 -2.16
N ILE A 223 -10.57 -14.59 -3.23
CA ILE A 223 -9.21 -14.05 -3.26
C ILE A 223 -9.28 -12.58 -3.68
N THR A 224 -8.54 -11.71 -3.00
CA THR A 224 -8.32 -10.34 -3.47
C THR A 224 -6.88 -10.20 -3.94
N VAL A 225 -6.69 -9.82 -5.20
CA VAL A 225 -5.36 -9.53 -5.75
C VAL A 225 -5.24 -8.02 -5.92
N GLY A 226 -4.13 -7.44 -5.47
CA GLY A 226 -3.70 -6.09 -5.82
C GLY A 226 -2.45 -6.11 -6.70
N VAL A 227 -2.34 -5.19 -7.65
CA VAL A 227 -1.13 -4.97 -8.47
C VAL A 227 -0.03 -4.36 -7.61
N GLY A 228 1.15 -4.97 -7.69
CA GLY A 228 2.36 -4.59 -6.98
C GLY A 228 2.42 -5.08 -5.54
N SER A 229 3.41 -4.57 -4.83
CA SER A 229 3.77 -4.92 -3.46
C SER A 229 4.22 -3.68 -2.69
N VAL A 230 4.51 -3.82 -1.40
CA VAL A 230 5.06 -2.71 -0.59
C VAL A 230 6.44 -2.22 -1.06
N ILE A 231 7.20 -3.07 -1.76
CA ILE A 231 8.61 -2.86 -2.14
C ILE A 231 8.80 -2.58 -3.63
N SER A 232 7.95 -3.14 -4.49
CA SER A 232 8.04 -3.13 -5.94
C SER A 232 6.68 -2.87 -6.58
N GLU A 233 6.67 -2.05 -7.64
CA GLU A 233 5.47 -1.80 -8.47
C GLU A 233 5.16 -3.00 -9.38
N GLU A 234 6.19 -3.74 -9.81
CA GLU A 234 6.05 -5.07 -10.42
C GLU A 234 5.88 -6.14 -9.33
N GLY A 235 4.88 -7.02 -9.50
CA GLY A 235 4.50 -8.02 -8.52
C GLY A 235 3.01 -8.02 -8.23
N PHE A 236 2.57 -8.83 -7.27
CA PHE A 236 1.18 -8.89 -6.82
C PHE A 236 1.09 -9.15 -5.31
N SER A 237 0.04 -8.61 -4.70
CA SER A 237 -0.32 -8.84 -3.30
C SER A 237 -1.64 -9.62 -3.25
N LEU A 238 -1.58 -10.88 -2.81
CA LEU A 238 -2.73 -11.80 -2.73
C LEU A 238 -3.20 -11.89 -1.28
N LEU A 239 -4.33 -11.26 -0.98
CA LEU A 239 -5.03 -11.38 0.30
C LEU A 239 -6.07 -12.51 0.19
N ILE A 240 -5.90 -13.51 1.05
CA ILE A 240 -6.64 -14.79 1.01
C ILE A 240 -7.02 -15.24 2.42
N SER A 241 -7.93 -16.21 2.56
CA SER A 241 -8.16 -16.86 3.86
C SER A 241 -7.04 -17.87 4.18
N PRO A 242 -6.68 -18.09 5.46
CA PRO A 242 -5.67 -19.09 5.84
C PRO A 242 -5.97 -20.49 5.29
N ALA A 243 -7.24 -20.89 5.27
CA ALA A 243 -7.71 -22.18 4.74
C ALA A 243 -7.52 -22.39 3.21
N VAL A 244 -6.99 -21.42 2.47
CA VAL A 244 -6.52 -21.61 1.08
C VAL A 244 -5.05 -21.27 0.88
N ALA A 245 -4.35 -20.84 1.93
CA ALA A 245 -3.00 -20.31 1.81
C ALA A 245 -1.97 -21.39 1.48
N GLY A 246 -2.04 -22.57 2.11
CA GLY A 246 -1.21 -23.73 1.77
C GLY A 246 -1.34 -24.17 0.30
N PRO A 247 -2.56 -24.42 -0.23
CA PRO A 247 -2.77 -24.75 -1.63
C PRO A 247 -2.34 -23.66 -2.63
N VAL A 248 -2.64 -22.38 -2.35
CA VAL A 248 -2.22 -21.27 -3.22
C VAL A 248 -0.70 -21.13 -3.22
N TRP A 249 -0.05 -21.31 -2.07
CA TRP A 249 1.41 -21.36 -1.96
C TRP A 249 2.01 -22.48 -2.82
N LYS A 250 1.55 -23.73 -2.64
CA LYS A 250 1.99 -24.89 -3.44
C LYS A 250 1.79 -24.67 -4.95
N ALA A 251 0.70 -24.03 -5.37
CA ALA A 251 0.44 -23.70 -6.76
C ALA A 251 1.40 -22.64 -7.33
N LEU A 252 1.74 -21.62 -6.54
CA LEU A 252 2.70 -20.59 -6.93
C LEU A 252 4.13 -21.17 -7.02
N VAL A 253 4.51 -22.05 -6.10
CA VAL A 253 5.82 -22.73 -6.11
C VAL A 253 5.93 -23.71 -7.28
N SER A 254 4.87 -24.46 -7.60
CA SER A 254 4.89 -25.38 -8.77
C SER A 254 4.92 -24.65 -10.11
N LEU A 255 4.47 -23.39 -10.15
CA LEU A 255 4.66 -22.45 -11.27
C LEU A 255 6.03 -21.74 -11.28
N GLY A 256 6.94 -22.10 -10.37
CA GLY A 256 8.31 -21.60 -10.35
C GLY A 256 8.51 -20.29 -9.60
N ALA A 257 7.57 -19.86 -8.76
CA ALA A 257 7.85 -18.84 -7.76
C ALA A 257 8.77 -19.41 -6.67
N VAL A 258 9.87 -18.72 -6.36
CA VAL A 258 10.86 -19.18 -5.37
C VAL A 258 10.46 -18.72 -3.97
N PRO A 259 10.25 -19.64 -3.00
CA PRO A 259 10.03 -19.31 -1.60
C PRO A 259 11.06 -18.33 -1.03
N MET A 260 10.62 -17.30 -0.31
CA MET A 260 11.46 -16.28 0.32
C MET A 260 11.07 -16.10 1.79
N GLY A 261 12.00 -16.41 2.69
CA GLY A 261 11.84 -16.17 4.13
C GLY A 261 12.19 -14.73 4.55
N SER A 262 11.83 -14.37 5.79
CA SER A 262 11.99 -13.01 6.32
C SER A 262 13.44 -12.48 6.30
N ARG A 263 14.45 -13.36 6.36
CA ARG A 263 15.88 -13.00 6.23
C ARG A 263 16.23 -12.47 4.83
N ALA A 264 15.75 -13.15 3.79
CA ALA A 264 15.97 -12.75 2.40
C ALA A 264 15.13 -11.51 2.05
N TRP A 265 13.92 -11.38 2.60
CA TRP A 265 13.13 -10.16 2.53
C TRP A 265 13.82 -8.95 3.20
N GLU A 266 14.45 -9.15 4.36
CA GLU A 266 15.22 -8.10 5.06
C GLU A 266 16.44 -7.64 4.23
N LYS A 267 17.15 -8.56 3.58
CA LYS A 267 18.18 -8.20 2.58
C LYS A 267 17.56 -7.38 1.43
N LEU A 268 16.50 -7.88 0.80
CA LEU A 268 15.86 -7.25 -0.37
C LEU A 268 15.38 -5.83 -0.07
N ARG A 269 14.75 -5.61 1.09
CA ARG A 269 14.21 -4.30 1.48
C ARG A 269 15.32 -3.30 1.80
N ILE A 270 16.49 -3.75 2.29
CA ILE A 270 17.68 -2.91 2.43
C ILE A 270 18.25 -2.53 1.06
N PHE A 271 18.43 -3.50 0.15
CA PHE A 271 18.97 -3.22 -1.20
C PHE A 271 18.04 -2.29 -2.01
N GLN A 272 16.72 -2.41 -1.81
CA GLN A 272 15.72 -1.55 -2.42
C GLN A 272 15.67 -0.16 -1.76
N GLY A 273 15.96 -0.03 -0.46
CA GLY A 273 15.83 1.22 0.29
C GLY A 273 14.48 1.42 0.99
N MET A 274 13.70 0.35 1.19
CA MET A 274 12.41 0.46 1.85
C MET A 274 12.60 0.60 3.39
N PRO A 275 12.10 1.69 4.01
CA PRO A 275 12.27 1.95 5.43
C PRO A 275 11.34 1.07 6.27
N SER A 276 11.86 0.51 7.38
CA SER A 276 11.11 -0.41 8.25
C SER A 276 10.74 0.21 9.62
N PRO A 277 9.57 -0.13 10.22
CA PRO A 277 9.27 0.15 11.62
C PRO A 277 10.39 -0.26 12.58
N GLN A 278 10.56 0.48 13.67
CA GLN A 278 11.65 0.34 14.66
C GLN A 278 13.08 0.61 14.14
N LYS A 279 13.32 0.62 12.81
CA LYS A 279 14.64 0.87 12.22
C LYS A 279 14.72 2.27 11.62
N GLU A 280 14.13 2.47 10.45
CA GLU A 280 14.06 3.77 9.78
C GLU A 280 12.81 4.57 10.18
N LEU A 281 11.72 3.90 10.56
CA LEU A 281 10.46 4.52 10.97
C LEU A 281 10.33 4.44 12.50
N THR A 282 10.81 5.50 13.15
CA THR A 282 10.82 5.71 14.60
C THR A 282 10.48 7.17 14.91
N ASP A 283 10.25 7.51 16.18
CA ASP A 283 10.05 8.90 16.60
C ASP A 283 11.31 9.79 16.48
N GLU A 284 12.48 9.23 16.09
CA GLU A 284 13.70 10.01 15.77
C GLU A 284 13.60 10.74 14.40
N PHE A 285 12.75 10.24 13.48
CA PHE A 285 12.73 10.64 12.08
C PHE A 285 11.33 11.00 11.58
N ASN A 286 11.22 11.99 10.70
CA ASN A 286 9.93 12.30 10.06
C ASN A 286 9.82 11.66 8.66
N VAL A 287 8.57 11.47 8.19
CA VAL A 287 8.26 10.76 6.94
C VAL A 287 8.89 11.37 5.68
N LEU A 288 9.26 12.66 5.66
CA LEU A 288 9.96 13.29 4.53
C LEU A 288 11.45 12.93 4.53
N GLU A 289 12.05 12.86 5.72
CA GLU A 289 13.44 12.42 5.92
C GLU A 289 13.59 10.93 5.60
N ALA A 290 12.60 10.12 6.00
CA ALA A 290 12.46 8.71 5.62
C ALA A 290 12.20 8.49 4.11
N GLY A 291 12.03 9.58 3.34
CA GLY A 291 11.80 9.53 1.91
C GLY A 291 10.38 9.12 1.50
N LEU A 292 9.39 9.03 2.38
CA LEU A 292 8.04 8.52 2.05
C LEU A 292 7.12 9.57 1.38
N TRP A 293 7.66 10.35 0.43
CA TRP A 293 6.97 11.46 -0.24
C TRP A 293 5.68 11.03 -0.95
N ASN A 294 5.69 9.91 -1.67
CA ASN A 294 4.52 9.42 -2.42
C ASN A 294 3.42 8.86 -1.49
N SER A 295 3.71 8.66 -0.20
CA SER A 295 2.74 8.21 0.82
C SER A 295 1.98 9.37 1.47
N ILE A 296 2.34 10.61 1.15
CA ILE A 296 1.78 11.84 1.73
C ILE A 296 0.84 12.48 0.70
N SER A 297 -0.34 12.89 1.14
CA SER A 297 -1.24 13.70 0.32
C SER A 297 -1.28 15.12 0.88
N LEU A 298 -0.92 16.11 0.06
CA LEU A 298 -1.09 17.53 0.40
C LEU A 298 -2.52 18.02 0.11
N ASN A 299 -3.22 17.31 -0.78
CA ASN A 299 -4.52 17.72 -1.35
C ASN A 299 -5.72 17.05 -0.67
N LYS A 300 -5.51 16.07 0.22
CA LYS A 300 -6.59 15.56 1.09
C LYS A 300 -6.87 16.55 2.24
N GLY A 301 -8.11 16.55 2.73
CA GLY A 301 -8.53 17.39 3.84
C GLY A 301 -7.79 17.09 5.16
N CYS A 302 -7.98 17.98 6.14
CA CYS A 302 -7.26 18.03 7.41
C CYS A 302 -6.97 16.66 8.05
N TYR A 303 -5.70 16.26 8.10
CA TYR A 303 -5.24 15.06 8.81
C TYR A 303 -4.17 15.37 9.86
N LYS A 304 -4.07 14.52 10.89
CA LYS A 304 -3.09 14.66 11.98
C LYS A 304 -1.67 14.68 11.41
N GLY A 305 -0.94 15.75 11.72
CA GLY A 305 0.44 15.98 11.24
C GLY A 305 0.57 16.76 9.94
N GLN A 306 -0.53 17.01 9.19
CA GLN A 306 -0.49 17.76 7.92
C GLN A 306 0.17 19.13 8.08
N GLU A 307 -0.12 19.87 9.15
CA GLU A 307 0.52 21.17 9.39
C GLU A 307 2.04 21.05 9.56
N THR A 308 2.54 20.03 10.28
CA THR A 308 3.98 19.78 10.44
C THR A 308 4.63 19.49 9.09
N ILE A 309 3.99 18.65 8.26
CA ILE A 309 4.47 18.32 6.91
C ILE A 309 4.47 19.56 6.02
N SER A 310 3.37 20.34 5.98
CA SER A 310 3.30 21.58 5.21
C SER A 310 4.38 22.58 5.64
N ARG A 311 4.60 22.78 6.96
CA ARG A 311 5.69 23.64 7.46
C ARG A 311 7.08 23.13 7.04
N LEU A 312 7.34 21.82 7.09
CA LEU A 312 8.60 21.25 6.64
C LEU A 312 8.84 21.47 5.14
N ILE A 313 7.79 21.40 4.31
CA ILE A 313 7.88 21.66 2.86
C ILE A 313 8.05 23.16 2.58
N THR A 314 7.21 24.02 3.18
CA THR A 314 7.22 25.49 2.95
C THR A 314 8.54 26.16 3.31
N TYR A 315 9.25 25.67 4.33
CA TYR A 315 10.48 26.29 4.84
C TYR A 315 11.77 25.50 4.54
N ASP A 316 11.72 24.51 3.63
CA ASP A 316 12.78 23.51 3.41
C ASP A 316 13.37 22.94 4.72
N GLY A 317 12.47 22.61 5.66
CA GLY A 317 12.80 22.20 7.02
C GLY A 317 13.36 20.79 7.16
N VAL A 318 13.46 20.03 6.06
CA VAL A 318 13.98 18.65 5.99
C VAL A 318 15.51 18.69 6.11
N LYS A 319 16.05 18.29 7.28
CA LYS A 319 17.47 18.51 7.61
C LYS A 319 18.38 17.32 7.30
N GLN A 320 17.80 16.17 7.03
CA GLN A 320 18.48 14.90 6.75
C GLN A 320 17.65 14.08 5.74
N ARG A 321 18.25 13.06 5.13
CA ARG A 321 17.56 12.09 4.27
C ARG A 321 18.08 10.69 4.62
N LEU A 322 17.21 9.70 4.54
CA LEU A 322 17.57 8.30 4.45
C LEU A 322 18.28 8.06 3.11
N TRP A 323 19.41 7.36 3.15
CA TRP A 323 20.19 6.98 1.98
C TRP A 323 20.50 5.48 1.98
N GLY A 324 20.76 4.94 0.80
CA GLY A 324 21.50 3.69 0.66
C GLY A 324 22.99 3.92 0.88
N LEU A 325 23.66 2.91 1.41
CA LEU A 325 25.10 2.88 1.60
C LEU A 325 25.64 1.57 1.02
N GLN A 326 26.67 1.65 0.18
CA GLN A 326 27.53 0.52 -0.14
C GLN A 326 28.77 0.62 0.76
N LEU A 327 29.01 -0.41 1.58
CA LEU A 327 30.05 -0.41 2.61
C LEU A 327 31.24 -1.29 2.19
N SER A 328 32.41 -1.05 2.76
CA SER A 328 33.63 -1.85 2.53
C SER A 328 33.71 -3.12 3.38
N ASP A 329 32.97 -3.16 4.49
CA ASP A 329 32.89 -4.27 5.45
C ASP A 329 31.51 -4.28 6.12
N SER A 330 31.28 -5.28 6.98
CA SER A 330 30.20 -5.38 7.94
C SER A 330 30.22 -4.27 9.00
N VAL A 331 29.04 -3.71 9.32
CA VAL A 331 28.90 -2.64 10.32
C VAL A 331 27.61 -2.79 11.12
N GLU A 332 27.71 -2.66 12.44
CA GLU A 332 26.55 -2.74 13.34
C GLU A 332 25.58 -1.55 13.16
N PRO A 333 24.26 -1.81 12.98
CA PRO A 333 23.23 -0.78 13.01
C PRO A 333 23.27 0.06 14.29
N GLY A 334 23.01 1.36 14.15
CA GLY A 334 23.18 2.37 15.21
C GLY A 334 24.52 3.11 15.15
N SER A 335 25.52 2.57 14.43
CA SER A 335 26.84 3.19 14.24
C SER A 335 26.76 4.63 13.71
N PRO A 336 27.66 5.54 14.15
CA PRO A 336 27.71 6.89 13.62
C PRO A 336 28.17 6.90 12.17
N ILE A 337 27.64 7.84 11.37
CA ILE A 337 28.20 8.17 10.04
C ILE A 337 28.95 9.50 10.19
N THR A 338 30.18 9.57 9.68
CA THR A 338 31.07 10.72 9.79
C THR A 338 31.72 11.13 8.46
N ILE A 339 32.05 12.42 8.36
CA ILE A 339 32.85 13.03 7.28
C ILE A 339 33.82 14.02 7.97
N ASP A 340 35.10 14.02 7.60
CA ASP A 340 36.16 14.79 8.28
C ASP A 340 36.17 14.63 9.81
N GLY A 341 35.88 13.42 10.31
CA GLY A 341 35.74 13.12 11.74
C GLY A 341 34.51 13.73 12.43
N LYS A 342 33.64 14.45 11.70
CA LYS A 342 32.42 15.08 12.23
C LYS A 342 31.23 14.17 12.01
N ARG A 343 30.42 13.91 13.04
CA ARG A 343 29.20 13.11 12.91
C ARG A 343 28.15 13.79 12.04
N VAL A 344 27.87 13.20 10.88
CA VAL A 344 26.86 13.66 9.91
C VAL A 344 25.59 12.80 9.91
N GLY A 345 25.62 11.60 10.51
CA GLY A 345 24.50 10.66 10.46
C GLY A 345 24.54 9.50 11.45
N LYS A 346 23.71 8.49 11.16
CA LYS A 346 23.53 7.22 11.90
C LYS A 346 23.13 6.12 10.90
N LEU A 347 23.80 4.98 10.92
CA LEU A 347 23.39 3.75 10.22
C LEU A 347 22.16 3.18 10.94
N THR A 348 21.13 2.76 10.21
CA THR A 348 19.88 2.20 10.77
C THR A 348 19.63 0.75 10.39
N SER A 349 20.21 0.29 9.27
CA SER A 349 20.11 -1.10 8.80
C SER A 349 21.39 -1.53 8.08
N TYR A 350 21.70 -2.83 8.13
CA TYR A 350 22.83 -3.48 7.47
C TYR A 350 22.41 -4.84 6.88
N ALA A 351 22.96 -5.20 5.72
CA ALA A 351 22.83 -6.52 5.10
C ALA A 351 24.07 -6.86 4.25
N PRO A 352 24.60 -8.10 4.34
CA PRO A 352 25.57 -8.60 3.36
C PRO A 352 24.86 -8.92 2.03
N GLY A 353 25.57 -8.71 0.92
CA GLY A 353 25.16 -9.01 -0.44
C GLY A 353 25.23 -10.50 -0.79
N ARG A 354 25.57 -10.79 -2.04
CA ARG A 354 25.73 -12.16 -2.56
C ARG A 354 27.17 -12.65 -2.44
N LYS A 355 28.14 -11.74 -2.62
CA LYS A 355 29.56 -12.01 -2.36
C LYS A 355 29.91 -11.58 -0.94
N GLU A 356 30.91 -12.22 -0.36
CA GLU A 356 31.46 -11.89 0.96
C GLU A 356 31.95 -10.43 1.05
N SER A 357 32.43 -9.86 -0.07
CA SER A 357 32.89 -8.47 -0.19
C SER A 357 31.78 -7.46 -0.56
N GLU A 358 30.51 -7.84 -0.52
CA GLU A 358 29.38 -6.96 -0.81
C GLU A 358 28.66 -6.63 0.49
N HIS A 359 28.68 -5.37 0.90
CA HIS A 359 28.04 -4.90 2.12
C HIS A 359 27.13 -3.73 1.79
N PHE A 360 25.91 -3.76 2.31
CA PHE A 360 24.90 -2.74 2.07
C PHE A 360 24.27 -2.29 3.39
N GLY A 361 23.79 -1.05 3.43
CA GLY A 361 23.05 -0.55 4.57
C GLY A 361 22.14 0.62 4.23
N LEU A 362 21.30 0.99 5.19
CA LEU A 362 20.52 2.22 5.16
C LEU A 362 20.96 3.11 6.33
N GLY A 363 20.97 4.42 6.12
CA GLY A 363 21.30 5.37 7.18
C GLY A 363 20.83 6.78 6.89
N TYR A 364 20.57 7.54 7.95
CA TYR A 364 20.20 8.95 7.84
C TYR A 364 21.45 9.82 7.83
N ILE A 365 21.56 10.71 6.84
CA ILE A 365 22.66 11.68 6.70
C ILE A 365 22.06 13.09 6.53
N LYS A 366 22.67 14.09 7.18
CA LYS A 366 22.31 15.51 7.05
C LYS A 366 22.30 15.94 5.57
N LYS A 367 21.22 16.63 5.14
CA LYS A 367 20.93 17.03 3.75
C LYS A 367 22.05 17.85 3.07
N LYS A 368 22.88 18.53 3.87
CA LYS A 368 24.01 19.37 3.41
C LYS A 368 25.39 18.73 3.61
N ALA A 369 25.45 17.45 3.97
CA ALA A 369 26.70 16.77 4.31
C ALA A 369 27.14 15.74 3.26
N ALA A 370 26.20 15.09 2.55
CA ALA A 370 26.52 14.13 1.50
C ALA A 370 25.46 14.10 0.39
N SER A 371 25.90 13.69 -0.80
CA SER A 371 25.17 13.47 -2.04
C SER A 371 25.47 12.07 -2.58
N ILE A 372 24.81 11.65 -3.67
CA ILE A 372 25.11 10.38 -4.34
C ILE A 372 26.56 10.38 -4.83
N GLY A 373 27.31 9.33 -4.51
CA GLY A 373 28.73 9.16 -4.85
C GLY A 373 29.71 9.68 -3.79
N ASP A 374 29.25 10.42 -2.77
CA ASP A 374 30.13 10.90 -1.71
C ASP A 374 30.58 9.76 -0.78
N THR A 375 31.84 9.81 -0.33
CA THR A 375 32.42 8.87 0.62
C THR A 375 32.17 9.32 2.07
N VAL A 376 31.81 8.38 2.93
CA VAL A 376 31.63 8.55 4.37
C VAL A 376 32.39 7.47 5.15
N ILE A 377 32.67 7.70 6.43
CA ILE A 377 33.13 6.65 7.36
C ILE A 377 31.97 6.28 8.28
N VAL A 378 31.73 4.98 8.47
CA VAL A 378 30.65 4.43 9.31
C VAL A 378 31.27 3.56 10.39
N GLY A 379 30.85 3.74 11.64
CA GLY A 379 31.51 3.08 12.77
C GLY A 379 32.83 3.76 13.12
N GLU A 380 33.92 2.98 13.17
CA GLU A 380 35.27 3.48 13.49
C GLU A 380 36.09 3.78 12.22
N ASP A 381 36.13 2.86 11.26
CA ASP A 381 36.99 2.92 10.07
C ASP A 381 36.31 2.51 8.75
N THR A 382 35.14 1.87 8.80
CA THR A 382 34.53 1.25 7.62
C THR A 382 34.11 2.32 6.60
N THR A 383 34.59 2.19 5.37
CA THR A 383 34.31 3.16 4.31
C THR A 383 32.97 2.85 3.66
N GLY A 384 32.15 3.87 3.47
CA GLY A 384 30.86 3.79 2.79
C GLY A 384 30.75 4.78 1.63
N THR A 385 30.14 4.36 0.53
CA THR A 385 29.72 5.23 -0.57
C THR A 385 28.21 5.46 -0.47
N VAL A 386 27.78 6.72 -0.50
CA VAL A 386 26.35 7.08 -0.54
C VAL A 386 25.78 6.74 -1.91
N VAL A 387 24.75 5.90 -1.94
CA VAL A 387 24.13 5.41 -3.18
C VAL A 387 22.63 5.70 -3.21
N GLU A 388 22.11 5.92 -4.42
CA GLU A 388 20.67 5.90 -4.65
C GLU A 388 20.19 4.44 -4.76
N VAL A 389 19.04 4.15 -4.17
CA VAL A 389 18.46 2.80 -4.08
C VAL A 389 17.00 2.83 -4.59
N PRO A 390 16.53 1.80 -5.34
CA PRO A 390 15.42 1.98 -6.26
C PRO A 390 14.08 2.39 -5.63
N PHE A 391 13.76 1.96 -4.40
CA PHE A 391 12.56 2.42 -3.70
C PHE A 391 12.64 3.93 -3.42
N LEU A 392 13.75 4.42 -2.88
CA LEU A 392 13.94 5.84 -2.54
C LEU A 392 14.11 6.75 -3.78
N ALA A 393 14.55 6.19 -4.91
CA ALA A 393 14.61 6.88 -6.20
C ALA A 393 13.20 7.19 -6.76
N ARG A 394 12.25 6.26 -6.58
CA ARG A 394 10.84 6.43 -7.02
C ARG A 394 10.05 7.39 -6.12
N GLN A 395 10.56 7.72 -4.93
CA GLN A 395 9.93 8.68 -4.03
C GLN A 395 10.36 10.11 -4.37
N GLN A 396 9.53 10.83 -5.13
CA GLN A 396 9.86 12.19 -5.53
C GLN A 396 9.19 13.23 -4.64
N PRO A 397 9.88 14.32 -4.26
CA PRO A 397 9.23 15.49 -3.69
C PRO A 397 8.12 15.95 -4.63
N LEU A 398 6.89 16.06 -4.11
CA LEU A 398 5.71 16.40 -4.89
C LEU A 398 5.94 17.73 -5.63
N SER A 399 6.09 17.66 -6.95
CA SER A 399 6.31 18.84 -7.78
C SER A 399 5.08 19.73 -7.75
N ASN A 400 5.29 21.05 -7.59
CA ASN A 400 4.28 22.07 -7.87
C ASN A 400 4.10 22.24 -9.40
N SER A 401 3.94 21.13 -10.11
CA SER A 401 3.65 21.07 -11.53
C SER A 401 2.15 21.30 -11.75
N SER A 402 1.78 22.55 -12.00
CA SER A 402 0.67 22.84 -12.91
C SER A 402 0.81 21.95 -14.15
N PRO A 403 -0.28 21.37 -14.69
CA PRO A 403 -0.18 20.41 -15.78
C PRO A 403 0.54 21.03 -16.98
N SER A 404 1.69 20.45 -17.34
CA SER A 404 2.51 20.91 -18.46
C SER A 404 1.74 20.74 -19.77
N SER A 405 1.53 21.84 -20.49
CA SER A 405 0.98 21.81 -21.84
C SER A 405 1.83 20.90 -22.75
N THR A 406 1.22 19.86 -23.31
CA THR A 406 1.80 19.09 -24.40
C THR A 406 2.14 20.02 -25.57
N PRO A 407 3.30 19.87 -26.23
CA PRO A 407 3.60 20.61 -27.43
C PRO A 407 2.66 20.17 -28.55
N GLU A 408 2.01 21.12 -29.22
CA GLU A 408 1.23 20.84 -30.44
C GLU A 408 2.19 20.37 -31.54
N SER A 409 1.99 19.15 -32.04
CA SER A 409 2.67 18.67 -33.24
C SER A 409 2.09 19.37 -34.47
N SER A 410 2.73 20.46 -34.91
CA SER A 410 2.36 21.18 -36.12
C SER A 410 2.51 20.28 -37.36
N VAL A 411 1.38 19.86 -37.93
CA VAL A 411 1.34 19.15 -39.22
C VAL A 411 1.61 20.14 -40.36
N GLN A 412 2.45 19.71 -41.30
CA GLN A 412 2.54 20.24 -42.67
C GLN A 412 2.29 19.09 -43.65
#